data_AF-A0A2E5VWD3-F1
#
_entry.id   AF-A0A2E5VWD3-F1
#
_cell.length_a   1.000
_cell.length_b   1.000
_cell.length_c   1.000
_cell.angle_alpha   90.00
_cell.angle_beta   90.00
_cell.angle_gamma   90.00
#
_symmetry.space_group_name_H-M   'P 1'
#
loop_
_entity.id
_entity.type
_entity.pdbx_description
1 polymer ?
#
loop_
_entity_poly.entity_id
_entity_poly.type
_entity_poly.pdbx_seq_one_letter_code
_entity_poly.pdbx_strand_id
1 'polypeptide(L)'
;MNMIIDIFLPLSLIFIMFTLGIGLTYSDFTNIFRHPKAFAIGLFNQIILLPLIAFCIILIFGINQEMAVGFMILASCPGGVTSNIITKLANGDTALSISFTAVISILT
;
A
#
# COMPACT_ATOMS: atom_id res chain seq x y z
N MET A 1 -3.36 0.11 29.15
CA MET A 1 -3.68 0.92 27.96
C MET A 1 -2.41 1.63 27.56
N ASN A 2 -1.81 1.19 26.46
CA ASN A 2 -0.54 1.74 26.01
C ASN A 2 -0.87 2.97 25.17
N MET A 3 -0.83 4.15 25.79
CA MET A 3 -1.17 5.42 25.16
C MET A 3 -0.52 5.62 23.78
N ILE A 4 0.69 5.08 23.58
CA ILE A 4 1.40 5.09 22.30
C ILE A 4 0.63 4.33 21.21
N ILE A 5 0.18 3.11 21.47
CA ILE A 5 -0.46 2.24 20.48
C ILE A 5 -1.92 2.63 20.30
N ASP A 6 -2.61 2.91 21.41
CA ASP A 6 -4.07 3.08 21.41
C ASP A 6 -4.50 4.48 20.95
N ILE A 7 -3.62 5.49 21.08
CA ILE A 7 -3.95 6.89 20.75
C ILE A 7 -2.98 7.48 19.73
N PHE A 8 -1.67 7.47 20.01
CA PHE A 8 -0.71 8.17 19.15
C PHE A 8 -0.58 7.52 17.76
N LEU A 9 -0.56 6.19 17.69
CA LEU A 9 -0.43 5.46 16.43
C LEU A 9 -1.61 5.73 15.47
N PRO A 10 -2.89 5.56 15.85
CA PRO A 10 -4.01 5.87 14.96
C PRO A 10 -4.06 7.36 14.60
N LEU A 11 -3.76 8.27 15.54
CA LEU A 11 -3.72 9.70 15.25
C LEU A 11 -2.64 10.05 14.21
N SER A 12 -1.48 9.41 14.31
CA SER A 12 -0.39 9.56 13.34
C SER A 12 -0.79 9.03 11.96
N LEU A 13 -1.46 7.87 11.90
CA LEU A 13 -1.95 7.32 10.64
C LEU A 13 -2.99 8.23 9.97
N ILE A 14 -3.93 8.78 10.74
CA ILE A 14 -4.90 9.77 10.24
C ILE A 14 -4.17 10.96 9.62
N PHE A 15 -3.17 11.51 10.31
CA PHE A 15 -2.41 12.65 9.83
C PHE A 15 -1.61 12.33 8.55
N ILE A 16 -0.97 11.16 8.49
CA ILE A 16 -0.22 10.71 7.30
C ILE A 16 -1.16 10.52 6.10
N MET A 17 -2.29 9.84 6.29
CA MET A 17 -3.28 9.60 5.23
C MET A 17 -3.96 10.90 4.77
N PHE A 18 -4.24 11.82 5.69
CA PHE A 18 -4.79 13.14 5.36
C PHE A 18 -3.81 13.97 4.51
N THR A 19 -2.53 13.98 4.89
CA THR A 19 -1.47 14.67 4.14
C THR A 19 -1.28 14.05 2.75
N LEU A 20 -1.34 12.73 2.65
CA LEU A 20 -1.36 12.01 1.36
C LEU A 20 -2.51 12.53 0.49
N GLY A 21 -3.73 12.55 1.04
CA GLY A 21 -4.93 12.96 0.31
C GLY A 21 -4.89 14.40 -0.21
N ILE A 22 -4.40 15.36 0.58
CA ILE A 22 -4.25 16.77 0.14
C ILE A 22 -3.27 16.90 -1.03
N GLY A 23 -2.25 16.05 -1.10
CA GLY A 23 -1.26 16.07 -2.17
C GLY A 23 -1.75 15.48 -3.49
N LEU A 24 -2.91 14.81 -3.50
CA LEU A 24 -3.46 14.18 -4.70
C LEU A 24 -4.19 15.19 -5.58
N THR A 25 -4.01 15.05 -6.89
CA THR A 25 -4.71 15.82 -7.90
C THR A 25 -5.65 14.92 -8.71
N TYR A 26 -6.66 15.51 -9.33
CA TYR A 26 -7.54 14.77 -10.25
C TYR A 26 -6.77 14.11 -11.40
N SER A 27 -5.64 14.69 -11.81
CA SER A 27 -4.77 14.13 -12.84
C SER A 27 -4.18 12.77 -12.44
N ASP A 28 -3.92 12.54 -11.15
CA ASP A 28 -3.35 11.28 -10.67
C ASP A 28 -4.32 10.12 -10.87
N PHE A 29 -5.62 10.35 -10.66
CA PHE A 29 -6.65 9.34 -10.89
C PHE A 29 -6.89 9.03 -12.37
N THR A 30 -6.61 9.99 -13.26
CA THR A 30 -6.80 9.79 -14.70
C THR A 30 -5.56 9.22 -15.40
N ASN A 31 -4.39 9.35 -14.77
CA ASN A 31 -3.13 8.89 -15.35
C ASN A 31 -3.05 7.35 -15.48
N ILE A 32 -3.80 6.58 -14.66
CA ILE A 32 -3.90 5.12 -14.81
C ILE A 32 -4.40 4.70 -16.21
N PHE A 33 -5.24 5.52 -16.85
CA PHE A 33 -5.77 5.24 -18.18
C PHE A 33 -4.73 5.42 -19.28
N ARG A 34 -3.64 6.15 -19.01
CA ARG A 34 -2.50 6.27 -19.94
C ARG A 34 -1.62 5.03 -19.90
N HIS A 35 -1.54 4.35 -18.76
CA HIS A 35 -0.70 3.17 -18.55
C HIS A 35 -1.49 1.97 -17.98
N PRO A 36 -2.56 1.51 -18.66
CA PRO A 36 -3.49 0.51 -18.12
C PRO A 36 -2.82 -0.85 -17.90
N LYS A 37 -1.87 -1.23 -18.76
CA LYS A 37 -1.11 -2.49 -18.61
C LYS A 37 -0.26 -2.49 -17.34
N ALA A 38 0.48 -1.40 -17.10
CA ALA A 38 1.34 -1.29 -15.93
C ALA A 38 0.51 -1.21 -14.64
N PHE A 39 -0.59 -0.46 -14.67
CA PHE A 39 -1.55 -0.42 -13.56
C PHE A 39 -2.13 -1.80 -13.24
N ALA A 40 -2.60 -2.55 -14.26
CA ALA A 40 -3.18 -3.87 -14.06
C ALA A 40 -2.18 -4.88 -13.48
N ILE A 41 -0.92 -4.84 -13.92
CA ILE A 41 0.15 -5.67 -13.36
C ILE A 41 0.41 -5.29 -11.90
N GLY A 42 0.49 -3.99 -11.59
CA GLY A 42 0.63 -3.51 -10.22
C GLY A 42 -0.53 -3.98 -9.32
N LEU A 43 -1.76 -3.88 -9.82
CA LEU A 43 -2.98 -4.25 -9.10
C LEU A 43 -2.99 -5.74 -8.77
N PHE A 44 -2.68 -6.58 -9.77
CA PHE A 44 -2.53 -8.01 -9.59
C PHE A 44 -1.45 -8.35 -8.56
N ASN A 45 -0.30 -7.66 -8.64
CA ASN A 45 0.79 -7.90 -7.70
C ASN A 45 0.43 -7.51 -6.26
N GLN A 46 -0.30 -6.40 -6.07
CA GLN A 46 -0.69 -5.94 -4.74
C GLN A 46 -1.79 -6.79 -4.12
N ILE A 47 -2.83 -7.14 -4.89
CA ILE A 47 -4.03 -7.80 -4.33
C ILE A 47 -3.88 -9.32 -4.27
N ILE A 48 -3.14 -9.91 -5.20
CA ILE A 48 -3.06 -11.37 -5.32
C ILE A 48 -1.66 -11.85 -4.95
N LEU A 49 -0.64 -11.35 -5.64
CA LEU A 49 0.71 -11.90 -5.49
C LEU A 49 1.28 -11.64 -4.10
N LEU A 50 1.12 -10.43 -3.55
CA LEU A 50 1.66 -10.06 -2.25
C LEU A 50 1.02 -10.87 -1.10
N PRO A 51 -0.32 -10.98 -0.97
CA PRO A 51 -0.94 -11.87 0.00
C PRO A 51 -0.56 -13.34 -0.17
N LEU A 52 -0.42 -13.81 -1.41
CA LEU A 52 0.01 -15.19 -1.69
C LEU A 52 1.44 -15.45 -1.20
N ILE A 53 2.36 -14.51 -1.43
CA ILE A 53 3.73 -14.58 -0.93
C ILE A 53 3.73 -14.59 0.60
N ALA A 54 2.97 -13.69 1.24
CA ALA A 54 2.85 -13.66 2.70
C ALA A 54 2.32 -14.98 3.26
N PHE A 55 1.30 -15.56 2.64
CA PHE A 55 0.76 -16.86 3.00
C PHE A 55 1.78 -17.99 2.87
N CYS A 56 2.53 -18.04 1.76
CA CYS A 56 3.61 -19.00 1.57
C CYS A 56 4.70 -18.88 2.66
N ILE A 57 5.08 -17.65 3.02
CA ILE A 57 6.05 -17.42 4.11
C ILE A 57 5.51 -17.95 5.44
N ILE A 58 4.25 -17.66 5.77
CA ILE A 58 3.61 -18.15 7.00
C ILE A 58 3.67 -19.69 7.07
N LEU A 59 3.38 -20.37 5.96
CA LEU A 59 3.41 -21.84 5.90
C LEU A 59 4.82 -22.41 6.03
N ILE A 60 5.82 -21.84 5.34
CA ILE A 60 7.19 -22.33 5.35
C ILE A 60 7.84 -22.16 6.72
N PHE A 61 7.59 -21.03 7.39
CA PHE A 61 8.23 -20.70 8.67
C PHE A 61 7.41 -21.13 9.89
N GLY A 62 6.19 -21.65 9.70
CA GLY A 62 5.34 -22.12 10.81
C GLY A 62 4.98 -21.01 11.80
N ILE A 63 4.67 -19.80 11.30
CA ILE A 63 4.34 -18.65 12.13
C ILE A 63 3.09 -18.95 12.98
N ASN A 64 3.08 -18.49 14.23
CA ASN A 64 1.93 -18.71 15.12
C ASN A 64 0.64 -18.07 14.55
N GLN A 65 -0.51 -18.59 14.99
CA GLN A 65 -1.79 -18.23 14.38
C GLN A 65 -2.14 -16.74 14.53
N GLU A 66 -1.77 -16.13 15.67
CA GLU A 66 -2.01 -14.70 15.92
C GLU A 66 -1.16 -13.79 15.01
N MET A 67 0.14 -14.06 14.87
CA MET A 67 0.99 -13.28 13.97
C MET A 67 0.64 -13.56 12.51
N ALA A 68 0.25 -14.79 12.14
CA ALA A 68 -0.17 -15.11 10.79
C ALA A 68 -1.34 -14.22 10.33
N VAL A 69 -2.34 -13.99 11.18
CA VAL A 69 -3.43 -13.06 10.91
C VAL A 69 -2.90 -11.63 10.72
N GLY A 70 -2.00 -11.18 11.61
CA GLY A 70 -1.36 -9.86 11.48
C GLY A 70 -0.61 -9.69 10.16
N PHE A 71 0.15 -10.70 9.72
CA PHE A 71 0.85 -10.70 8.44
C PHE A 71 -0.10 -10.61 7.25
N MET A 72 -1.21 -11.36 7.27
CA MET A 72 -2.20 -11.32 6.19
C MET A 72 -2.93 -9.98 6.13
N ILE A 73 -3.23 -9.37 7.28
CA ILE A 73 -3.79 -8.00 7.34
C ILE A 73 -2.79 -7.02 6.72
N LEU A 74 -1.52 -7.05 7.13
CA LEU A 74 -0.47 -6.17 6.59
C LEU A 74 -0.29 -6.35 5.08
N ALA A 75 -0.30 -7.58 4.58
CA ALA A 75 -0.14 -7.87 3.15
C ALA A 75 -1.34 -7.39 2.31
N SER A 76 -2.52 -7.25 2.93
CA SER A 76 -3.73 -6.78 2.26
C SER A 76 -3.87 -5.25 2.27
N CYS A 77 -3.07 -4.55 3.08
CA CYS A 77 -3.06 -3.09 3.13
C CYS A 77 -2.51 -2.48 1.83
N PRO A 78 -2.96 -1.26 1.46
CA PRO A 78 -2.39 -0.53 0.34
C PRO A 78 -0.94 -0.15 0.57
N GLY A 79 -0.22 0.13 -0.51
CA GLY A 79 1.10 0.78 -0.44
C GLY A 79 1.02 2.18 0.18
N GLY A 80 2.14 2.66 0.74
CA GLY A 80 2.24 3.99 1.35
C GLY A 80 3.02 5.00 0.50
N VAL A 81 2.98 6.28 0.89
CA VAL A 81 3.69 7.40 0.22
C VAL A 81 5.20 7.19 0.06
N THR A 82 5.81 6.41 0.94
CA THR A 82 7.24 6.07 0.86
C THR A 82 7.57 5.37 -0.46
N SER A 83 6.65 4.59 -1.01
CA SER A 83 6.83 3.93 -2.31
C SER A 83 7.02 4.92 -3.47
N ASN A 84 6.35 6.08 -3.42
CA ASN A 84 6.50 7.14 -4.42
C ASN A 84 7.92 7.72 -4.41
N ILE A 85 8.49 7.93 -3.21
CA ILE A 85 9.87 8.41 -3.03
C ILE A 85 10.85 7.36 -3.54
N ILE A 86 10.66 6.08 -3.17
CA ILE A 86 11.52 4.99 -3.63
C ILE A 86 11.47 4.87 -5.16
N THR A 87 10.28 4.98 -5.76
CA THR A 87 10.12 4.95 -7.22
C THR A 87 10.92 6.08 -7.88
N LYS A 88 10.87 7.30 -7.31
CA LYS A 88 11.65 8.44 -7.80
C LYS A 88 13.15 8.18 -7.75
N LEU A 89 13.64 7.65 -6.63
CA LEU A 89 15.05 7.33 -6.43
C LEU A 89 15.53 6.20 -7.36
N ALA A 90 14.64 5.27 -7.70
CA ALA A 90 14.89 4.19 -8.65
C ALA A 90 14.79 4.64 -10.13
N ASN A 91 14.58 5.94 -10.41
CA ASN A 91 14.29 6.48 -11.75
C ASN A 91 13.08 5.81 -12.42
N GLY A 92 12.11 5.36 -11.63
CA GLY A 92 10.84 4.83 -12.12
C GLY A 92 9.81 5.92 -12.42
N ASP A 93 8.66 5.49 -12.92
CA ASP A 93 7.53 6.39 -13.20
C ASP A 93 6.82 6.81 -11.89
N THR A 94 7.20 7.98 -11.39
CA THR A 94 6.61 8.54 -10.17
C THR A 94 5.14 8.90 -10.35
N ALA A 95 4.73 9.33 -11.54
CA ALA A 95 3.34 9.69 -11.79
C ALA A 95 2.46 8.45 -11.71
N LEU A 96 2.88 7.35 -12.33
CA LEU A 96 2.19 6.06 -12.22
C LEU A 96 2.16 5.55 -10.78
N SER A 97 3.25 5.68 -10.02
CA SER A 97 3.33 5.23 -8.62
C SER A 97 2.35 5.98 -7.70
N ILE A 98 2.26 7.32 -7.86
CA ILE A 98 1.29 8.15 -7.14
C ILE A 98 -0.14 7.76 -7.53
N SER A 99 -0.39 7.62 -8.83
CA SER A 99 -1.70 7.23 -9.39
C SER A 99 -2.15 5.86 -8.87
N PHE A 100 -1.21 4.90 -8.84
CA PHE A 100 -1.44 3.56 -8.33
C PHE A 100 -1.80 3.60 -6.84
N THR A 101 -0.97 4.25 -6.02
CA THR A 101 -1.21 4.39 -4.58
C THR A 101 -2.58 5.02 -4.30
N ALA A 102 -2.91 6.11 -5.00
CA ALA A 102 -4.19 6.81 -4.83
C ALA A 102 -5.41 5.91 -5.10
N VAL A 103 -5.36 5.10 -6.16
CA VAL A 103 -6.47 4.23 -6.54
C VAL A 103 -6.56 3.01 -5.62
N ILE A 104 -5.43 2.38 -5.30
CA ILE A 104 -5.43 1.20 -4.41
C ILE A 104 -5.88 1.58 -3.00
N SER A 105 -5.44 2.72 -2.46
CA SER A 105 -5.89 3.19 -1.13
C SER A 105 -7.39 3.46 -1.03
N ILE A 106 -8.09 3.63 -2.16
CA ILE A 106 -9.57 3.73 -2.17
C ILE A 106 -10.20 2.34 -2.28
N LEU A 107 -9.53 1.40 -2.96
CA LEU A 107 -10.02 0.06 -3.20
C LEU A 107 -9.88 -0.85 -1.96
N THR A 108 -8.84 -0.65 -1.15
CA THR A 108 -8.51 -1.43 0.05
C THR A 108 -8.51 -0.56 1.29
#